data_AF-A0A0B2UFM9-F1
#
_entry.id   AF-A0A0B2UFM9-F1
#
_cell.length_a   1.000
_cell.length_b   1.000
_cell.length_c   1.000
_cell.angle_alpha   90.00
_cell.angle_beta   90.00
_cell.angle_gamma   90.00
#
_symmetry.space_group_name_H-M   'P 1'
#
loop_
_entity.id
_entity.type
_entity.pdbx_description
1 polymer ?
#
loop_
_entity_poly.entity_id
_entity_poly.type
_entity_poly.pdbx_seq_one_letter_code
_entity_poly.pdbx_strand_id
1 'polypeptide(L)'
;MSLIVNKEYIKKLCAERGHPQTCKIISKIIKSGNSCMNFIIRLLFHEECKDISCKPRFEILMQSNRMVNYIVNRLIGRSVYTHDSRQWESRVDKNKWSSREYTALLKFLLMFECSNRRIANTDREFIQHVLCKVPESKKSVLIRHSKITPISIMIVESMNQESLCNVSAVYQSVHAFMRALKMSYDEGLISLHKSGVKFKTLHKAFLYSSFPQIQEYLHALTDFYPEVMFETGNMHPNRICMLKDPLHIPSDKKILCGYVSASMYFLRRRHRFVGCVPNLDVLVKTIHIERILSSKPKRSVLRNVVHKLILSTPVLVRIIVVRKFDKSIVKKVIENVPSFHVAYEVSLKILCTSPVDEFYMLLVEGLLMKYPTELNVSKFRACSDQLQESFVEEIERRLR
;
A
#
# COMPACT_ATOMS: atom_id res chain seq x y z
N MET A 1 -30.27 -6.08 -9.54
CA MET A 1 -31.32 -6.08 -8.51
C MET A 1 -31.00 -4.97 -7.51
N SER A 2 -31.59 -3.80 -7.68
CA SER A 2 -31.65 -2.81 -6.61
C SER A 2 -32.64 -3.33 -5.56
N LEU A 3 -32.20 -3.43 -4.31
CA LEU A 3 -33.07 -3.66 -3.16
C LEU A 3 -33.91 -2.38 -2.93
N ILE A 4 -34.88 -2.10 -3.80
CA ILE A 4 -35.85 -1.02 -3.56
C ILE A 4 -36.90 -1.60 -2.61
N VAL A 5 -36.51 -1.66 -1.36
CA VAL A 5 -37.39 -1.96 -0.24
C VAL A 5 -37.94 -0.61 0.23
N ASN A 6 -39.23 -0.34 0.01
CA ASN A 6 -39.85 0.89 0.52
C ASN A 6 -39.88 0.83 2.06
N LYS A 7 -38.91 1.52 2.68
CA LYS A 7 -38.68 1.48 4.13
C LYS A 7 -39.88 2.04 4.90
N GLU A 8 -40.50 3.09 4.39
CA GLU A 8 -41.67 3.71 5.03
C GLU A 8 -42.86 2.78 5.01
N TYR A 9 -43.06 2.08 3.90
CA TYR A 9 -44.12 1.09 3.77
C TYR A 9 -43.95 -0.07 4.76
N ILE A 10 -42.73 -0.60 4.91
CA ILE A 10 -42.46 -1.66 5.90
C ILE A 10 -42.59 -1.14 7.34
N LYS A 11 -42.11 0.08 7.62
CA LYS A 11 -42.29 0.69 8.95
C LYS A 11 -43.76 0.85 9.31
N LYS A 12 -44.59 1.27 8.35
CA LYS A 12 -46.05 1.36 8.52
C LYS A 12 -46.67 -0.01 8.80
N LEU A 13 -46.29 -1.04 8.04
CA LEU A 13 -46.72 -2.42 8.31
C LEU A 13 -46.29 -2.92 9.69
N CYS A 14 -45.07 -2.57 10.15
CA CYS A 14 -44.61 -2.93 11.49
C CYS A 14 -45.39 -2.21 12.60
N ALA A 15 -45.89 -0.99 12.34
CA ALA A 15 -46.73 -0.24 13.29
C ALA A 15 -48.16 -0.81 13.36
N GLU A 16 -48.67 -1.38 12.27
CA GLU A 16 -50.01 -1.97 12.16
C GLU A 16 -50.02 -3.49 12.46
N ARG A 17 -49.07 -3.96 13.28
CA ARG A 17 -48.89 -5.39 13.59
C ARG A 17 -50.13 -5.98 14.28
N GLY A 18 -50.53 -7.18 13.90
CA GLY A 18 -51.75 -7.83 14.40
C GLY A 18 -53.07 -7.38 13.74
N HIS A 19 -53.06 -6.38 12.86
CA HIS A 19 -54.27 -5.95 12.16
C HIS A 19 -54.64 -6.90 10.99
N PRO A 20 -55.92 -7.27 10.78
CA PRO A 20 -56.33 -8.20 9.72
C PRO A 20 -55.96 -7.74 8.29
N GLN A 21 -55.92 -6.43 8.04
CA GLN A 21 -55.50 -5.88 6.75
C GLN A 21 -53.98 -6.06 6.53
N THR A 22 -53.17 -6.01 7.58
CA THR A 22 -51.71 -6.25 7.54
C THR A 22 -51.43 -7.67 7.07
N CYS A 23 -52.17 -8.67 7.56
CA CYS A 23 -52.04 -10.07 7.13
C CYS A 23 -52.39 -10.27 5.64
N LYS A 24 -53.42 -9.58 5.13
CA LYS A 24 -53.80 -9.61 3.69
C LYS A 24 -52.73 -8.97 2.81
N ILE A 25 -52.14 -7.85 3.26
CA ILE A 25 -51.06 -7.16 2.55
C ILE A 25 -49.79 -8.01 2.52
N ILE A 26 -49.40 -8.57 3.67
CA ILE A 26 -48.28 -9.51 3.81
C ILE A 26 -48.43 -10.68 2.83
N SER A 27 -49.61 -11.30 2.79
CA SER A 27 -49.93 -12.40 1.87
C SER A 27 -49.80 -11.99 0.40
N LYS A 28 -50.22 -10.78 0.03
CA LYS A 28 -50.10 -10.23 -1.33
C LYS A 28 -48.64 -9.98 -1.72
N ILE A 29 -47.82 -9.45 -0.81
CA ILE A 29 -46.39 -9.24 -1.05
C ILE A 29 -45.68 -10.59 -1.20
N ILE A 30 -46.02 -11.58 -0.38
CA ILE A 30 -45.42 -12.91 -0.46
C ILE A 30 -45.75 -13.58 -1.81
N LYS A 31 -46.99 -13.44 -2.28
CA LYS A 31 -47.42 -13.90 -3.61
C LYS A 31 -46.72 -13.20 -4.78
N SER A 32 -46.16 -11.99 -4.58
CA SER A 32 -45.38 -11.28 -5.62
C SER A 32 -44.05 -11.98 -5.96
N GLY A 33 -43.60 -12.96 -5.16
CA GLY A 33 -42.47 -13.82 -5.47
C GLY A 33 -41.09 -13.20 -5.26
N ASN A 34 -41.00 -11.95 -4.78
CA ASN A 34 -39.72 -11.33 -4.46
C ASN A 34 -39.11 -11.98 -3.21
N SER A 35 -38.22 -12.94 -3.44
CA SER A 35 -37.58 -13.72 -2.38
C SER A 35 -36.89 -12.90 -1.28
N CYS A 36 -36.33 -11.72 -1.58
CA CYS A 36 -35.72 -10.87 -0.56
C CYS A 36 -36.78 -10.17 0.29
N MET A 37 -37.88 -9.70 -0.32
CA MET A 37 -39.02 -9.14 0.42
C MET A 37 -39.71 -10.21 1.27
N ASN A 38 -39.86 -11.44 0.76
CA ASN A 38 -40.44 -12.55 1.51
C ASN A 38 -39.60 -12.90 2.73
N PHE A 39 -38.26 -12.84 2.61
CA PHE A 39 -37.35 -12.99 3.74
C PHE A 39 -37.54 -11.88 4.78
N ILE A 40 -37.54 -10.62 4.33
CA ILE A 40 -37.74 -9.45 5.21
C ILE A 40 -39.07 -9.55 5.94
N ILE A 41 -40.16 -9.86 5.24
CA ILE A 41 -41.49 -10.01 5.84
C ILE A 41 -41.51 -11.14 6.86
N ARG A 42 -40.94 -12.31 6.54
CA ARG A 42 -40.88 -13.43 7.48
C ARG A 42 -40.06 -13.10 8.73
N LEU A 43 -38.98 -12.33 8.59
CA LEU A 43 -38.17 -11.88 9.73
C LEU A 43 -38.94 -10.92 10.66
N LEU A 44 -39.83 -10.10 10.10
CA LEU A 44 -40.56 -9.08 10.86
C LEU A 44 -41.91 -9.57 11.39
N PHE A 45 -42.56 -10.51 10.69
CA PHE A 45 -43.93 -10.98 10.93
C PHE A 45 -43.99 -12.50 11.05
N HIS A 46 -43.03 -13.09 11.77
CA HIS A 46 -42.89 -14.54 11.89
C HIS A 46 -44.16 -15.23 12.39
N GLU A 47 -44.82 -14.66 13.39
CA GLU A 47 -46.03 -15.24 13.99
C GLU A 47 -47.23 -15.20 13.04
N GLU A 48 -47.31 -14.15 12.22
CA GLU A 48 -48.36 -13.99 11.21
C GLU A 48 -48.09 -14.80 9.92
N CYS A 49 -46.89 -15.39 9.78
CA CYS A 49 -46.42 -16.07 8.57
C CYS A 49 -46.06 -17.56 8.78
N LYS A 50 -46.64 -18.23 9.79
CA LYS A 50 -46.25 -19.60 10.19
C LYS A 50 -46.31 -20.63 9.05
N ASP A 51 -47.21 -20.46 8.08
CA ASP A 51 -47.43 -21.41 6.98
C ASP A 51 -46.61 -21.10 5.71
N ILE A 52 -45.80 -20.04 5.70
CA ILE A 52 -45.06 -19.64 4.49
C ILE A 52 -43.66 -20.24 4.49
N SER A 53 -43.40 -21.16 3.56
CA SER A 53 -42.06 -21.74 3.34
C SER A 53 -41.03 -20.66 2.97
N CYS A 54 -39.90 -20.61 3.68
CA CYS A 54 -38.81 -19.70 3.34
C CYS A 54 -37.92 -20.37 2.30
N LYS A 55 -37.28 -19.57 1.43
CA LYS A 55 -36.26 -20.17 0.55
C LYS A 55 -35.11 -20.69 1.43
N PRO A 56 -34.57 -21.89 1.15
CA PRO A 56 -33.55 -22.53 2.00
C PRO A 56 -32.35 -21.64 2.37
N ARG A 57 -31.85 -20.81 1.43
CA ARG A 57 -30.75 -19.87 1.70
C ARG A 57 -30.99 -18.92 2.87
N PHE A 58 -32.24 -18.56 3.11
CA PHE A 58 -32.63 -17.67 4.19
C PHE A 58 -32.90 -18.44 5.49
N GLU A 59 -33.28 -19.72 5.40
CA GLU A 59 -33.28 -20.62 6.57
C GLU A 59 -31.86 -20.84 7.10
N ILE A 60 -30.88 -21.00 6.21
CA ILE A 60 -29.46 -21.02 6.58
C ILE A 60 -29.07 -19.70 7.27
N LEU A 61 -29.48 -18.55 6.71
CA LEU A 61 -29.19 -17.22 7.29
C LEU A 61 -29.77 -17.04 8.70
N MET A 62 -30.93 -17.63 8.98
CA MET A 62 -31.57 -17.58 10.30
C MET A 62 -30.81 -18.35 11.39
N GLN A 63 -29.77 -19.13 11.04
CA GLN A 63 -28.86 -19.71 12.03
C GLN A 63 -27.94 -18.66 12.68
N SER A 64 -27.79 -17.47 12.08
CA SER A 64 -27.02 -16.37 12.67
C SER A 64 -27.93 -15.21 13.05
N ASN A 65 -28.27 -15.17 14.34
CA ASN A 65 -29.05 -14.10 14.94
C ASN A 65 -28.40 -12.72 14.76
N ARG A 66 -27.06 -12.67 14.86
CA ARG A 66 -26.28 -11.44 14.63
C ARG A 66 -26.43 -10.94 13.20
N MET A 67 -26.29 -11.84 12.21
CA MET A 67 -26.40 -11.50 10.80
C MET A 67 -27.81 -11.05 10.42
N VAL A 68 -28.82 -11.77 10.90
CA VAL A 68 -30.23 -11.41 10.73
C VAL A 68 -30.51 -10.02 11.30
N ASN A 69 -30.16 -9.79 12.56
CA ASN A 69 -30.40 -8.50 13.22
C ASN A 69 -29.70 -7.35 12.49
N TYR A 70 -28.47 -7.57 12.00
CA TYR A 70 -27.76 -6.58 11.19
C TYR A 70 -28.50 -6.27 9.89
N ILE A 71 -28.91 -7.28 9.13
CA ILE A 71 -29.62 -7.10 7.86
C ILE A 71 -30.95 -6.37 8.09
N VAL A 72 -31.72 -6.78 9.09
CA VAL A 72 -32.99 -6.15 9.49
C VAL A 72 -32.79 -4.68 9.83
N ASN A 73 -31.84 -4.39 10.73
CA ASN A 73 -31.55 -3.02 11.17
C ASN A 73 -31.11 -2.11 10.02
N ARG A 74 -30.37 -2.64 9.04
CA ARG A 74 -29.93 -1.86 7.87
C ARG A 74 -31.05 -1.62 6.86
N LEU A 75 -31.94 -2.59 6.69
CA LEU A 75 -33.05 -2.48 5.76
C LEU A 75 -34.17 -1.58 6.31
N ILE A 76 -34.46 -1.63 7.61
CA ILE A 76 -35.70 -1.05 8.16
C ILE A 76 -35.43 0.01 9.23
N GLY A 77 -34.35 -0.13 10.01
CA GLY A 77 -33.95 0.79 11.08
C GLY A 77 -33.97 0.15 12.47
N ARG A 78 -33.34 0.82 13.45
CA ARG A 78 -33.07 0.32 14.82
C ARG A 78 -34.30 0.03 15.70
N SER A 79 -35.51 0.42 15.26
CA SER A 79 -36.72 0.42 16.08
C SER A 79 -37.61 -0.81 15.91
N VAL A 80 -37.19 -1.82 15.13
CA VAL A 80 -38.01 -3.02 14.94
C VAL A 80 -37.52 -4.14 15.85
N TYR A 81 -38.34 -4.48 16.84
CA TYR A 81 -38.13 -5.61 17.73
C TYR A 81 -38.24 -6.90 16.90
N THR A 82 -37.10 -7.49 16.55
CA THR A 82 -37.05 -8.86 16.02
C THR A 82 -37.41 -9.80 17.17
N HIS A 83 -38.38 -10.69 16.95
CA HIS A 83 -38.75 -11.71 17.93
C HIS A 83 -37.51 -12.42 18.46
N ASP A 84 -37.53 -12.75 19.75
CA ASP A 84 -36.43 -13.37 20.49
C ASP A 84 -35.85 -14.54 19.69
N SER A 85 -34.67 -14.29 19.13
CA SER A 85 -34.06 -15.09 18.08
C SER A 85 -33.60 -16.47 18.59
N ARG A 86 -33.66 -16.67 19.92
CA ARG A 86 -33.40 -17.92 20.62
C ARG A 86 -34.33 -19.07 20.22
N GLN A 87 -35.56 -18.78 19.77
CA GLN A 87 -36.47 -19.86 19.31
C GLN A 87 -36.03 -20.49 17.98
N TRP A 88 -35.26 -19.78 17.16
CA TRP A 88 -34.86 -20.25 15.82
C TRP A 88 -33.70 -21.24 15.86
N GLU A 89 -32.79 -21.09 16.83
CA GLU A 89 -31.60 -21.96 16.98
C GLU A 89 -31.97 -23.41 17.29
N SER A 90 -33.10 -23.64 17.96
CA SER A 90 -33.53 -24.97 18.43
C SER A 90 -34.18 -25.89 17.37
N ARG A 91 -34.51 -25.38 16.17
CA ARG A 91 -35.36 -26.09 15.19
C ARG A 91 -34.68 -26.46 13.87
N VAL A 92 -33.40 -26.16 13.71
CA VAL A 92 -32.77 -26.18 12.38
C VAL A 92 -31.69 -27.26 12.31
N ASP A 93 -32.01 -28.35 11.61
CA ASP A 93 -31.05 -29.41 11.28
C ASP A 93 -29.90 -28.86 10.42
N LYS A 94 -28.69 -28.92 10.96
CA LYS A 94 -27.46 -28.39 10.35
C LYS A 94 -27.03 -29.13 9.08
N ASN A 95 -27.59 -30.31 8.79
CA ASN A 95 -27.27 -31.11 7.61
C ASN A 95 -28.36 -31.12 6.53
N LYS A 96 -29.42 -30.33 6.70
CA LYS A 96 -30.60 -30.35 5.82
C LYS A 96 -30.35 -29.84 4.39
N TRP A 97 -29.40 -28.92 4.18
CA TRP A 97 -29.29 -28.18 2.91
C TRP A 97 -28.08 -28.58 2.07
N SER A 98 -28.23 -28.53 0.74
CA SER A 98 -27.17 -28.87 -0.21
C SER A 98 -26.22 -27.69 -0.43
N SER A 99 -25.08 -27.98 -1.06
CA SER A 99 -24.10 -26.97 -1.49
C SER A 99 -24.70 -25.86 -2.35
N ARG A 100 -25.79 -26.13 -3.09
CA ARG A 100 -26.46 -25.16 -3.96
C ARG A 100 -27.09 -24.04 -3.12
N GLU A 101 -27.70 -24.37 -1.99
CA GLU A 101 -28.33 -23.39 -1.10
C GLU A 101 -27.29 -22.51 -0.41
N TYR A 102 -26.20 -23.10 0.08
CA TYR A 102 -25.07 -22.36 0.65
C TYR A 102 -24.42 -21.41 -0.38
N THR A 103 -24.26 -21.86 -1.63
CA THR A 103 -23.76 -21.01 -2.72
C THR A 103 -24.70 -19.83 -2.99
N ALA A 104 -26.01 -20.06 -2.97
CA ALA A 104 -27.01 -19.03 -3.19
C ALA A 104 -27.06 -18.01 -2.03
N LEU A 105 -26.85 -18.45 -0.79
CA LEU A 105 -26.68 -17.56 0.36
C LEU A 105 -25.41 -16.71 0.22
N LEU A 106 -24.27 -17.33 -0.07
CA LEU A 106 -23.01 -16.61 -0.21
C LEU A 106 -23.05 -15.56 -1.32
N LYS A 107 -23.69 -15.88 -2.46
CA LYS A 107 -23.98 -14.91 -3.53
C LYS A 107 -24.81 -13.73 -3.02
N PHE A 108 -25.83 -13.99 -2.21
CA PHE A 108 -26.65 -12.94 -1.60
C PHE A 108 -25.83 -12.05 -0.67
N LEU A 109 -25.01 -12.63 0.21
CA LEU A 109 -24.16 -11.88 1.15
C LEU A 109 -23.15 -10.98 0.43
N LEU A 110 -22.50 -11.49 -0.63
CA LEU A 110 -21.59 -10.70 -1.48
C LEU A 110 -22.27 -9.49 -2.11
N MET A 111 -23.48 -9.68 -2.67
CA MET A 111 -24.24 -8.57 -3.25
C MET A 111 -24.67 -7.55 -2.18
N PHE A 112 -25.06 -8.03 -1.00
CA PHE A 112 -25.50 -7.18 0.10
C PHE A 112 -24.36 -6.35 0.70
N GLU A 113 -23.14 -6.91 0.74
CA GLU A 113 -21.94 -6.26 1.25
C GLU A 113 -21.58 -4.97 0.49
N CYS A 114 -21.83 -4.92 -0.83
CA CYS A 114 -21.61 -3.73 -1.66
C CYS A 114 -22.33 -2.48 -1.15
N SER A 115 -23.48 -2.64 -0.48
CA SER A 115 -24.25 -1.55 0.13
C SER A 115 -24.13 -1.50 1.66
N ASN A 116 -23.57 -2.55 2.29
CA ASN A 116 -23.52 -2.73 3.74
C ASN A 116 -22.14 -3.21 4.20
N ARG A 117 -21.23 -2.24 4.37
CA ARG A 117 -19.77 -2.44 4.53
C ARG A 117 -19.31 -3.17 5.79
N ARG A 118 -20.20 -3.54 6.71
CA ARG A 118 -19.83 -4.22 7.98
C ARG A 118 -20.28 -5.68 8.04
N ILE A 119 -20.95 -6.19 7.00
CA ILE A 119 -21.57 -7.52 7.05
C ILE A 119 -20.56 -8.64 7.34
N ALA A 120 -19.36 -8.61 6.76
CA ALA A 120 -18.31 -9.60 7.04
C ALA A 120 -17.87 -9.64 8.51
N ASN A 121 -17.97 -8.51 9.22
CA ASN A 121 -17.55 -8.39 10.61
C ASN A 121 -18.69 -8.65 11.60
N THR A 122 -19.94 -8.76 11.11
CA THR A 122 -21.11 -8.99 11.96
C THR A 122 -21.10 -10.39 12.57
N ASP A 123 -20.81 -11.41 11.76
CA ASP A 123 -20.72 -12.80 12.20
C ASP A 123 -19.75 -13.58 11.29
N ARG A 124 -18.47 -13.50 11.63
CA ARG A 124 -17.38 -14.09 10.85
C ARG A 124 -17.43 -15.62 10.87
N GLU A 125 -17.76 -16.21 12.01
CA GLU A 125 -17.86 -17.67 12.21
C GLU A 125 -18.97 -18.25 11.35
N PHE A 126 -20.13 -17.59 11.30
CA PHE A 126 -21.22 -18.00 10.42
C PHE A 126 -20.82 -17.96 8.94
N ILE A 127 -20.15 -16.89 8.50
CA ILE A 127 -19.69 -16.79 7.11
C ILE A 127 -18.67 -17.91 6.82
N GLN A 128 -17.74 -18.18 7.73
CA GLN A 128 -16.79 -19.29 7.58
C GLN A 128 -17.48 -20.65 7.48
N HIS A 129 -18.51 -20.89 8.30
CA HIS A 129 -19.33 -22.10 8.21
C HIS A 129 -19.98 -22.24 6.83
N VAL A 130 -20.61 -21.16 6.32
CA VAL A 130 -21.20 -21.13 4.98
C VAL A 130 -20.14 -21.42 3.91
N LEU A 131 -18.95 -20.81 4.02
CA LEU A 131 -17.85 -21.02 3.07
C LEU A 131 -17.37 -22.47 3.02
N CYS A 132 -17.32 -23.16 4.17
CA CYS A 132 -16.91 -24.58 4.24
C CYS A 132 -17.89 -25.52 3.52
N LYS A 133 -19.16 -25.11 3.37
CA LYS A 133 -20.21 -25.88 2.69
C LYS A 133 -20.32 -25.56 1.20
N VAL A 134 -19.60 -24.56 0.69
CA VAL A 134 -19.57 -24.18 -0.73
C VAL A 134 -18.40 -24.87 -1.43
N PRO A 135 -18.63 -25.64 -2.52
CA PRO A 135 -17.57 -26.28 -3.29
C PRO A 135 -16.60 -25.27 -3.91
N GLU A 136 -15.33 -25.64 -4.00
CA GLU A 136 -14.25 -24.83 -4.60
C GLU A 136 -14.58 -24.31 -6.00
N SER A 137 -15.16 -25.18 -6.85
CA SER A 137 -15.58 -24.82 -8.22
C SER A 137 -16.63 -23.70 -8.26
N LYS A 138 -17.44 -23.54 -7.21
CA LYS A 138 -18.41 -22.46 -7.08
C LYS A 138 -17.81 -21.20 -6.46
N LYS A 139 -16.86 -21.33 -5.54
CA LYS A 139 -16.14 -20.19 -4.94
C LYS A 139 -15.48 -19.32 -6.01
N SER A 140 -14.77 -19.92 -6.96
CA SER A 140 -14.11 -19.20 -8.07
C SER A 140 -15.11 -18.43 -8.94
N VAL A 141 -16.25 -19.03 -9.26
CA VAL A 141 -17.32 -18.41 -10.06
C VAL A 141 -17.95 -17.22 -9.35
N LEU A 142 -18.14 -17.30 -8.03
CA LEU A 142 -18.76 -16.23 -7.24
C LEU A 142 -17.95 -14.93 -7.26
N ILE A 143 -16.62 -15.04 -7.29
CA ILE A 143 -15.73 -13.87 -7.22
C ILE A 143 -15.15 -13.43 -8.56
N ARG A 144 -15.33 -14.20 -9.63
CA ARG A 144 -14.72 -13.93 -10.95
C ARG A 144 -14.96 -12.49 -11.46
N HIS A 145 -16.13 -11.93 -11.16
CA HIS A 145 -16.51 -10.57 -11.58
C HIS A 145 -16.88 -9.65 -10.40
N SER A 146 -16.61 -10.05 -9.17
CA SER A 146 -16.89 -9.20 -8.01
C SER A 146 -15.78 -8.17 -7.81
N LYS A 147 -16.15 -7.01 -7.26
CA LYS A 147 -15.17 -6.11 -6.64
C LYS A 147 -14.55 -6.81 -5.43
N ILE A 148 -13.34 -6.40 -5.05
CA ILE A 148 -12.74 -6.89 -3.81
C ILE A 148 -13.54 -6.31 -2.64
N THR A 149 -14.19 -7.21 -1.93
CA THR A 149 -14.91 -6.98 -0.68
C THR A 149 -14.38 -7.89 0.42
N PRO A 150 -14.61 -7.59 1.70
CA PRO A 150 -14.18 -8.44 2.81
C PRO A 150 -14.65 -9.91 2.67
N ILE A 151 -15.91 -10.17 2.28
CA ILE A 151 -16.36 -11.56 2.02
C ILE A 151 -15.59 -12.17 0.85
N SER A 152 -15.33 -11.43 -0.23
CA SER A 152 -14.54 -11.99 -1.35
C SER A 152 -13.10 -12.34 -0.94
N ILE A 153 -12.50 -11.60 0.00
CA ILE A 153 -11.20 -11.95 0.59
C ILE A 153 -11.32 -13.24 1.38
N MET A 154 -12.35 -13.38 2.25
CA MET A 154 -12.60 -14.62 3.00
C MET A 154 -12.80 -15.83 2.07
N ILE A 155 -13.50 -15.65 0.94
CA ILE A 155 -13.65 -16.70 -0.08
C ILE A 155 -12.28 -17.14 -0.58
N VAL A 156 -11.47 -16.19 -1.05
CA VAL A 156 -10.15 -16.46 -1.63
C VAL A 156 -9.21 -17.10 -0.62
N GLU A 157 -9.22 -16.66 0.63
CA GLU A 157 -8.41 -17.27 1.70
C GLU A 157 -8.79 -18.72 2.02
N SER A 158 -10.03 -19.12 1.71
CA SER A 158 -10.53 -20.47 1.93
C SER A 158 -10.31 -21.41 0.74
N MET A 159 -9.76 -20.92 -0.38
CA MET A 159 -9.59 -21.70 -1.60
C MET A 159 -8.26 -22.47 -1.62
N ASN A 160 -8.25 -23.62 -2.29
CA ASN A 160 -7.02 -24.37 -2.55
C ASN A 160 -6.21 -23.76 -3.72
N GLN A 161 -4.93 -24.14 -3.85
CA GLN A 161 -4.03 -23.58 -4.89
C GLN A 161 -4.50 -23.84 -6.32
N GLU A 162 -5.04 -25.03 -6.58
CA GLU A 162 -5.55 -25.41 -7.90
C GLU A 162 -6.72 -24.51 -8.34
N SER A 163 -7.66 -24.24 -7.44
CA SER A 163 -8.83 -23.40 -7.74
C SER A 163 -8.52 -21.92 -7.90
N LEU A 164 -7.41 -21.45 -7.30
CA LEU A 164 -6.93 -20.08 -7.47
C LEU A 164 -6.41 -19.81 -8.89
N CYS A 165 -5.99 -20.83 -9.63
CA CYS A 165 -5.61 -20.66 -11.03
C CYS A 165 -6.79 -20.18 -11.90
N ASN A 166 -8.03 -20.45 -11.46
CA ASN A 166 -9.26 -20.12 -12.19
C ASN A 166 -9.87 -18.75 -11.84
N VAL A 167 -9.26 -17.99 -10.91
CA VAL A 167 -9.72 -16.65 -10.51
C VAL A 167 -8.88 -15.56 -11.17
N SER A 168 -9.37 -14.31 -11.16
CA SER A 168 -8.64 -13.20 -11.77
C SER A 168 -7.28 -12.97 -11.11
N ALA A 169 -6.31 -12.46 -11.88
CA ALA A 169 -4.95 -12.18 -11.40
C ALA A 169 -4.93 -11.26 -10.15
N VAL A 170 -5.94 -10.40 -10.00
CA VAL A 170 -6.07 -9.54 -8.81
C VAL A 170 -6.36 -10.38 -7.57
N TYR A 171 -7.27 -11.35 -7.65
CA TYR A 171 -7.59 -12.23 -6.52
C TYR A 171 -6.46 -13.22 -6.20
N GLN A 172 -5.71 -13.68 -7.21
CA GLN A 172 -4.46 -14.41 -6.98
C GLN A 172 -3.46 -13.56 -6.19
N SER A 173 -3.34 -12.28 -6.54
CA SER A 173 -2.46 -11.34 -5.83
C SER A 173 -2.95 -11.07 -4.40
N VAL A 174 -4.26 -10.93 -4.19
CA VAL A 174 -4.87 -10.80 -2.86
C VAL A 174 -4.56 -12.04 -2.02
N HIS A 175 -4.74 -13.24 -2.57
CA HIS A 175 -4.43 -14.49 -1.86
C HIS A 175 -2.96 -14.54 -1.40
N ALA A 176 -2.02 -14.28 -2.32
CA ALA A 176 -0.60 -14.28 -2.01
C ALA A 176 -0.25 -13.26 -0.91
N PHE A 177 -0.86 -12.07 -0.98
CA PHE A 177 -0.71 -11.03 0.03
C PHE A 177 -1.28 -11.42 1.39
N MET A 178 -2.51 -11.94 1.45
CA MET A 178 -3.13 -12.39 2.70
C MET A 178 -2.34 -13.54 3.34
N ARG A 179 -1.78 -14.45 2.53
CA ARG A 179 -0.87 -15.50 3.05
C ARG A 179 0.39 -14.91 3.64
N ALA A 180 1.01 -13.94 2.98
CA ALA A 180 2.23 -13.29 3.48
C ALA A 180 2.00 -12.53 4.79
N LEU A 181 0.81 -11.94 5.01
CA LEU A 181 0.45 -11.30 6.28
C LEU A 181 0.38 -12.26 7.47
N LYS A 182 0.20 -13.56 7.23
CA LYS A 182 0.16 -14.60 8.28
C LYS A 182 1.54 -15.20 8.57
N MET A 183 2.55 -14.83 7.80
CA MET A 183 3.94 -15.30 7.96
C MET A 183 4.75 -14.31 8.79
N SER A 184 5.96 -14.72 9.20
CA SER A 184 6.96 -13.72 9.63
C SER A 184 7.22 -12.75 8.48
N TYR A 185 7.59 -11.49 8.77
CA TYR A 185 7.80 -10.51 7.71
C TYR A 185 8.89 -11.00 6.74
N ASP A 186 10.12 -11.29 7.21
CA ASP A 186 10.85 -12.50 6.81
C ASP A 186 10.43 -13.19 5.51
N GLU A 187 9.68 -14.25 5.78
CA GLU A 187 9.12 -15.22 4.85
C GLU A 187 8.06 -14.57 3.96
N GLY A 188 7.23 -13.67 4.51
CA GLY A 188 6.19 -12.95 3.78
C GLY A 188 6.76 -12.12 2.63
N LEU A 189 7.86 -11.40 2.86
CA LEU A 189 8.55 -10.61 1.85
C LEU A 189 9.12 -11.50 0.73
N ILE A 190 9.74 -12.62 1.10
CA ILE A 190 10.30 -13.60 0.15
C ILE A 190 9.18 -14.26 -0.65
N SER A 191 8.10 -14.68 0.02
CA SER A 191 6.92 -15.30 -0.58
C SER A 191 6.28 -14.37 -1.61
N LEU A 192 6.06 -13.11 -1.23
CA LEU A 192 5.51 -12.09 -2.11
C LEU A 192 6.39 -11.86 -3.34
N HIS A 193 7.70 -11.74 -3.15
CA HIS A 193 8.64 -11.59 -4.24
C HIS A 193 8.60 -12.76 -5.22
N LYS A 194 8.58 -14.00 -4.73
CA LYS A 194 8.48 -15.22 -5.56
C LYS A 194 7.14 -15.34 -6.29
N SER A 195 6.05 -14.89 -5.67
CA SER A 195 4.70 -15.00 -6.21
C SER A 195 4.38 -14.03 -7.36
N GLY A 196 5.26 -13.06 -7.65
CA GLY A 196 5.06 -12.13 -8.76
C GLY A 196 3.86 -11.18 -8.60
N VAL A 197 3.46 -10.89 -7.36
CA VAL A 197 2.32 -10.03 -7.05
C VAL A 197 2.46 -8.66 -7.72
N LYS A 198 1.40 -8.26 -8.43
CA LYS A 198 1.34 -6.96 -9.10
C LYS A 198 0.96 -5.87 -8.11
N PHE A 199 1.96 -5.27 -7.45
CA PHE A 199 1.78 -4.19 -6.47
C PHE A 199 0.81 -3.10 -6.97
N LYS A 200 1.04 -2.52 -8.16
CA LYS A 200 0.22 -1.41 -8.70
C LYS A 200 -1.27 -1.77 -8.76
N THR A 201 -1.56 -3.02 -9.09
CA THR A 201 -2.93 -3.53 -9.19
C THR A 201 -3.58 -3.64 -7.80
N LEU A 202 -2.87 -4.22 -6.82
CA LEU A 202 -3.36 -4.30 -5.44
C LEU A 202 -3.48 -2.92 -4.78
N HIS A 203 -2.48 -2.06 -4.98
CA HIS A 203 -2.47 -0.71 -4.45
C HIS A 203 -3.70 0.08 -4.94
N LYS A 204 -3.98 0.04 -6.26
CA LYS A 204 -5.18 0.67 -6.83
C LYS A 204 -6.47 0.07 -6.23
N ALA A 205 -6.53 -1.25 -6.12
CA ALA A 205 -7.69 -1.94 -5.55
C ALA A 205 -7.96 -1.55 -4.08
N PHE A 206 -6.91 -1.47 -3.26
CA PHE A 206 -7.03 -1.15 -1.84
C PHE A 206 -7.30 0.34 -1.62
N LEU A 207 -6.59 1.22 -2.34
CA LEU A 207 -6.75 2.67 -2.25
C LEU A 207 -8.18 3.12 -2.58
N TYR A 208 -8.75 2.62 -3.68
CA TYR A 208 -10.11 2.98 -4.13
C TYR A 208 -11.20 2.08 -3.54
N SER A 209 -10.86 1.23 -2.56
CA SER A 209 -11.86 0.40 -1.91
C SER A 209 -12.81 1.27 -1.09
N SER A 210 -14.11 0.98 -1.17
CA SER A 210 -15.10 1.61 -0.29
C SER A 210 -15.11 1.01 1.13
N PHE A 211 -14.35 -0.06 1.38
CA PHE A 211 -14.34 -0.80 2.63
C PHE A 211 -13.15 -0.39 3.50
N PRO A 212 -13.35 0.23 4.67
CA PRO A 212 -12.26 0.64 5.55
C PRO A 212 -11.30 -0.49 5.91
N GLN A 213 -11.84 -1.71 6.14
CA GLN A 213 -11.03 -2.90 6.46
C GLN A 213 -10.05 -3.27 5.34
N ILE A 214 -10.39 -2.97 4.09
CA ILE A 214 -9.50 -3.20 2.95
C ILE A 214 -8.46 -2.09 2.83
N GLN A 215 -8.83 -0.85 3.16
CA GLN A 215 -7.90 0.27 3.16
C GLN A 215 -6.80 0.12 4.22
N GLU A 216 -7.11 -0.52 5.35
CA GLU A 216 -6.10 -0.87 6.39
C GLU A 216 -4.94 -1.72 5.82
N TYR A 217 -5.20 -2.56 4.81
CA TYR A 217 -4.16 -3.35 4.14
C TYR A 217 -3.18 -2.52 3.30
N LEU A 218 -3.49 -1.25 3.00
CA LEU A 218 -2.63 -0.40 2.18
C LEU A 218 -1.28 -0.14 2.86
N HIS A 219 -1.28 0.08 4.17
CA HIS A 219 -0.05 0.29 4.93
C HIS A 219 0.83 -0.96 4.93
N ALA A 220 0.24 -2.12 5.20
CA ALA A 220 0.97 -3.39 5.17
C ALA A 220 1.47 -3.74 3.76
N LEU A 221 0.70 -3.42 2.71
CA LEU A 221 1.15 -3.56 1.33
C LEU A 221 2.37 -2.66 1.06
N THR A 222 2.33 -1.42 1.52
CA THR A 222 3.45 -0.47 1.34
C THR A 222 4.69 -0.94 2.09
N ASP A 223 4.53 -1.53 3.27
CA ASP A 223 5.63 -2.10 4.03
C ASP A 223 6.35 -3.23 3.30
N PHE A 224 5.65 -4.08 2.55
CA PHE A 224 6.29 -5.12 1.75
C PHE A 224 6.96 -4.60 0.46
N TYR A 225 6.67 -3.35 0.06
CA TYR A 225 7.12 -2.73 -1.19
C TYR A 225 7.58 -1.27 -1.00
N PRO A 226 8.51 -1.00 -0.06
CA PRO A 226 8.90 0.36 0.29
C PRO A 226 9.50 1.14 -0.88
N GLU A 227 10.15 0.47 -1.83
CA GLU A 227 10.76 1.09 -3.01
C GLU A 227 9.75 1.73 -3.97
N VAL A 228 8.47 1.33 -3.89
CA VAL A 228 7.43 1.91 -4.73
C VAL A 228 7.02 3.30 -4.24
N MET A 229 7.26 3.60 -2.95
CA MET A 229 7.08 4.97 -2.42
C MET A 229 8.10 5.96 -3.01
N PHE A 230 9.25 5.46 -3.45
CA PHE A 230 10.38 6.27 -3.92
C PHE A 230 10.59 6.16 -5.44
N GLU A 231 9.49 5.97 -6.18
CA GLU A 231 9.41 6.07 -7.65
C GLU A 231 10.31 5.11 -8.45
N THR A 232 10.62 3.94 -7.88
CA THR A 232 11.20 2.85 -8.68
C THR A 232 10.08 2.27 -9.55
N GLY A 233 9.90 2.83 -10.76
CA GLY A 233 8.74 2.54 -11.61
C GLY A 233 8.43 1.05 -11.81
N ASN A 234 9.45 0.18 -11.73
CA ASN A 234 9.35 -1.27 -11.64
C ASN A 234 10.26 -1.81 -10.52
N MET A 235 9.82 -2.88 -9.86
CA MET A 235 10.59 -3.57 -8.84
C MET A 235 11.78 -4.30 -9.48
N HIS A 236 12.95 -4.18 -8.85
CA HIS A 236 14.15 -4.85 -9.31
C HIS A 236 14.13 -6.32 -8.87
N PRO A 237 14.64 -7.28 -9.68
CA PRO A 237 14.71 -8.69 -9.28
C PRO A 237 15.45 -8.89 -7.95
N ASN A 238 16.57 -8.20 -7.75
CA ASN A 238 17.37 -8.30 -6.51
C ASN A 238 16.89 -7.39 -5.36
N ARG A 239 15.63 -6.94 -5.38
CA ARG A 239 15.10 -5.98 -4.40
C ARG A 239 15.34 -6.38 -2.95
N ILE A 240 15.20 -7.66 -2.61
CA ILE A 240 15.35 -8.14 -1.23
C ILE A 240 16.80 -7.94 -0.75
N CYS A 241 17.77 -8.30 -1.61
CA CYS A 241 19.18 -8.09 -1.32
C CYS A 241 19.49 -6.60 -1.12
N MET A 242 18.95 -5.74 -2.00
CA MET A 242 19.16 -4.29 -1.93
C MET A 242 18.55 -3.66 -0.67
N LEU A 243 17.34 -4.10 -0.27
CA LEU A 243 16.67 -3.61 0.93
C LEU A 243 17.42 -4.01 2.21
N LYS A 244 17.96 -5.23 2.25
CA LYS A 244 18.73 -5.75 3.39
C LYS A 244 20.12 -5.13 3.48
N ASP A 245 20.76 -4.92 2.34
CA ASP A 245 22.06 -4.28 2.27
C ASP A 245 22.07 -3.14 1.23
N PRO A 246 21.94 -1.89 1.69
CA PRO A 246 21.92 -0.75 0.80
C PRO A 246 23.26 -0.52 0.09
N LEU A 247 24.38 -1.10 0.55
CA LEU A 247 25.67 -0.98 -0.12
C LEU A 247 25.75 -1.86 -1.38
N HIS A 248 24.88 -2.85 -1.54
CA HIS A 248 24.81 -3.68 -2.74
C HIS A 248 23.98 -3.05 -3.87
N ILE A 249 23.42 -1.85 -3.66
CA ILE A 249 22.61 -1.18 -4.69
C ILE A 249 23.52 -0.72 -5.85
N PRO A 250 23.23 -1.12 -7.10
CA PRO A 250 23.97 -0.68 -8.28
C PRO A 250 23.87 0.83 -8.47
N SER A 251 24.93 1.43 -9.02
CA SER A 251 24.98 2.87 -9.33
C SER A 251 24.09 3.30 -10.52
N ASP A 252 23.09 2.50 -10.90
CA ASP A 252 22.09 2.89 -11.88
C ASP A 252 21.19 4.01 -11.34
N LYS A 253 20.88 4.99 -12.18
CA LYS A 253 20.15 6.19 -11.77
C LYS A 253 18.73 5.95 -11.28
N LYS A 254 18.02 4.97 -11.84
CA LYS A 254 16.64 4.67 -11.45
C LYS A 254 16.62 3.83 -10.18
N ILE A 255 17.65 2.99 -10.00
CA ILE A 255 17.73 2.07 -8.87
C ILE A 255 18.28 2.81 -7.64
N LEU A 256 19.46 3.44 -7.72
CA LEU A 256 20.16 3.94 -6.53
C LEU A 256 19.35 4.98 -5.74
N CYS A 257 18.82 6.00 -6.41
CA CYS A 257 18.12 7.09 -5.73
C CYS A 257 16.86 6.60 -4.99
N GLY A 258 16.11 5.66 -5.58
CA GLY A 258 14.91 5.12 -4.95
C GLY A 258 15.23 4.06 -3.88
N TYR A 259 16.13 3.13 -4.19
CA TYR A 259 16.45 2.02 -3.30
C TYR A 259 17.24 2.45 -2.06
N VAL A 260 18.06 3.49 -2.10
CA VAL A 260 18.73 3.97 -0.88
C VAL A 260 17.68 4.39 0.16
N SER A 261 16.72 5.23 -0.24
CA SER A 261 15.63 5.67 0.65
C SER A 261 14.74 4.50 1.08
N ALA A 262 14.40 3.60 0.16
CA ALA A 262 13.61 2.40 0.45
C ALA A 262 14.28 1.47 1.46
N SER A 263 15.58 1.27 1.32
CA SER A 263 16.37 0.41 2.21
C SER A 263 16.51 1.06 3.58
N MET A 264 16.71 2.38 3.66
CA MET A 264 16.71 3.10 4.93
C MET A 264 15.35 2.98 5.65
N TYR A 265 14.24 3.14 4.92
CA TYR A 265 12.91 2.94 5.46
C TYR A 265 12.73 1.50 5.99
N PHE A 266 13.11 0.51 5.19
CA PHE A 266 13.05 -0.90 5.54
C PHE A 266 13.86 -1.21 6.80
N LEU A 267 15.14 -0.82 6.83
CA LEU A 267 16.04 -1.10 7.95
C LEU A 267 15.58 -0.43 9.25
N ARG A 268 15.12 0.82 9.19
CA ARG A 268 14.60 1.54 10.37
C ARG A 268 13.33 0.89 10.93
N ARG A 269 12.45 0.37 10.08
CA ARG A 269 11.26 -0.36 10.53
C ARG A 269 11.59 -1.73 11.11
N ARG A 270 12.58 -2.42 10.56
CA ARG A 270 12.93 -3.79 10.98
C ARG A 270 13.83 -3.85 12.21
N HIS A 271 14.75 -2.90 12.34
CA HIS A 271 15.75 -2.90 13.38
C HIS A 271 15.59 -1.62 14.20
N ARG A 272 14.96 -1.75 15.38
CA ARG A 272 14.73 -0.61 16.30
C ARG A 272 16.02 0.16 16.60
N PHE A 273 17.14 -0.54 16.76
CA PHE A 273 18.46 0.05 16.98
C PHE A 273 18.93 0.94 15.81
N VAL A 274 18.64 0.53 14.56
CA VAL A 274 18.95 1.31 13.35
C VAL A 274 18.05 2.54 13.24
N GLY A 275 16.81 2.45 13.74
CA GLY A 275 15.88 3.56 13.84
C GLY A 275 16.45 4.77 14.59
N CYS A 276 17.35 4.53 15.56
CA CYS A 276 17.95 5.55 16.39
C CYS A 276 19.27 6.10 15.85
N VAL A 277 19.84 5.54 14.77
CA VAL A 277 21.14 5.99 14.24
C VAL A 277 20.93 7.24 13.39
N PRO A 278 21.38 8.43 13.86
CA PRO A 278 21.27 9.65 13.07
C PRO A 278 22.18 9.54 11.84
N ASN A 279 21.77 10.15 10.73
CA ASN A 279 22.59 10.31 9.52
C ASN A 279 23.03 9.01 8.82
N LEU A 280 22.44 7.84 9.13
CA LEU A 280 22.78 6.59 8.43
C LEU A 280 22.55 6.70 6.91
N ASP A 281 21.49 7.40 6.50
CA ASP A 281 21.21 7.67 5.10
C ASP A 281 22.30 8.54 4.44
N VAL A 282 22.83 9.52 5.19
CA VAL A 282 23.96 10.34 4.75
C VAL A 282 25.21 9.48 4.56
N LEU A 283 25.51 8.58 5.50
CA LEU A 283 26.65 7.66 5.41
C LEU A 283 26.55 6.75 4.19
N VAL A 284 25.40 6.10 3.99
CA VAL A 284 25.16 5.21 2.85
C VAL A 284 25.29 5.97 1.52
N LYS A 285 24.69 7.16 1.41
CA LYS A 285 24.82 8.01 0.22
C LYS A 285 26.27 8.42 -0.03
N THR A 286 27.02 8.74 1.03
CA THR A 286 28.44 9.11 0.97
C THR A 286 29.26 7.97 0.38
N ILE A 287 29.12 6.75 0.90
CA ILE A 287 29.82 5.56 0.40
C ILE A 287 29.52 5.32 -1.08
N HIS A 288 28.26 5.46 -1.50
CA HIS A 288 27.89 5.32 -2.91
C HIS A 288 28.49 6.39 -3.81
N ILE A 289 28.50 7.66 -3.37
CA ILE A 289 29.13 8.74 -4.13
C ILE A 289 30.63 8.48 -4.26
N GLU A 290 31.31 8.07 -3.19
CA GLU A 290 32.74 7.75 -3.23
C GLU A 290 33.06 6.63 -4.22
N ARG A 291 32.28 5.54 -4.21
CA ARG A 291 32.42 4.45 -5.19
C ARG A 291 32.24 4.95 -6.63
N ILE A 292 31.22 5.78 -6.85
CA ILE A 292 30.96 6.39 -8.16
C ILE A 292 32.16 7.25 -8.59
N LEU A 293 32.64 8.15 -7.75
CA LEU A 293 33.74 9.06 -8.06
C LEU A 293 35.06 8.31 -8.30
N SER A 294 35.33 7.25 -7.54
CA SER A 294 36.53 6.41 -7.70
C SER A 294 36.56 5.65 -9.04
N SER A 295 35.41 5.46 -9.68
CA SER A 295 35.27 4.70 -10.94
C SER A 295 35.38 5.54 -12.22
N LYS A 296 35.85 6.80 -12.14
CA LYS A 296 35.89 7.75 -13.27
C LYS A 296 34.54 7.84 -14.01
N PRO A 297 33.47 8.27 -13.32
CA PRO A 297 32.09 8.02 -13.73
C PRO A 297 31.70 8.74 -15.03
N LYS A 298 30.74 8.17 -15.78
CA LYS A 298 30.15 8.82 -16.95
C LYS A 298 29.39 10.10 -16.56
N ARG A 299 29.33 11.07 -17.48
CA ARG A 299 28.56 12.34 -17.33
C ARG A 299 27.12 12.11 -16.85
N SER A 300 26.46 11.11 -17.41
CA SER A 300 25.08 10.76 -17.07
C SER A 300 24.92 10.30 -15.62
N VAL A 301 25.90 9.61 -15.03
CA VAL A 301 25.87 9.14 -13.64
C VAL A 301 26.05 10.34 -12.71
N LEU A 302 27.03 11.20 -12.97
CA LEU A 302 27.23 12.44 -12.20
C LEU A 302 25.95 13.30 -12.16
N ARG A 303 25.38 13.59 -13.33
CA ARG A 303 24.20 14.45 -13.44
C ARG A 303 22.91 13.84 -12.90
N ASN A 304 22.70 12.53 -13.06
CA ASN A 304 21.44 11.91 -12.68
C ASN A 304 21.45 11.23 -11.32
N VAL A 305 22.64 10.96 -10.76
CA VAL A 305 22.80 10.23 -9.50
C VAL A 305 23.41 11.14 -8.45
N VAL A 306 24.68 11.51 -8.61
CA VAL A 306 25.41 12.31 -7.61
C VAL A 306 24.70 13.64 -7.35
N HIS A 307 24.31 14.34 -8.41
CA HIS A 307 23.51 15.57 -8.30
C HIS A 307 22.19 15.36 -7.54
N LYS A 308 21.43 14.31 -7.85
CA LYS A 308 20.14 14.04 -7.17
C LYS A 308 20.34 13.68 -5.71
N LEU A 309 21.37 12.90 -5.39
CA LEU A 309 21.71 12.56 -4.01
C LEU A 309 22.06 13.81 -3.22
N ILE A 310 22.87 14.72 -3.78
CA ILE A 310 23.19 16.01 -3.18
C ILE A 310 21.95 16.88 -3.00
N LEU A 311 21.09 17.01 -4.02
CA LEU A 311 19.84 17.79 -3.90
C LEU A 311 18.97 17.27 -2.75
N SER A 312 18.88 15.95 -2.59
CA SER A 312 18.13 15.34 -1.48
C SER A 312 18.82 15.48 -0.11
N THR A 313 20.12 15.76 -0.09
CA THR A 313 20.93 15.76 1.15
C THR A 313 22.14 16.70 0.97
N PRO A 314 21.95 18.03 1.11
CA PRO A 314 22.98 19.02 0.78
C PRO A 314 24.28 18.88 1.59
N VAL A 315 24.19 18.37 2.83
CA VAL A 315 25.37 18.13 3.68
C VAL A 315 26.40 17.18 3.05
N LEU A 316 25.99 16.34 2.09
CA LEU A 316 26.89 15.48 1.34
C LEU A 316 28.00 16.25 0.64
N VAL A 317 27.74 17.49 0.18
CA VAL A 317 28.77 18.29 -0.51
C VAL A 317 29.95 18.57 0.42
N ARG A 318 29.68 19.01 1.65
CA ARG A 318 30.73 19.25 2.65
C ARG A 318 31.52 17.97 2.93
N ILE A 319 30.84 16.84 3.07
CA ILE A 319 31.47 15.54 3.34
C ILE A 319 32.40 15.14 2.17
N ILE A 320 31.91 15.25 0.93
CA ILE A 320 32.69 14.91 -0.28
C ILE A 320 33.93 15.81 -0.40
N VAL A 321 33.78 17.12 -0.16
CA VAL A 321 34.88 18.09 -0.23
C VAL A 321 35.96 17.80 0.81
N VAL A 322 35.56 17.49 2.05
CA VAL A 322 36.52 17.16 3.13
C VAL A 322 37.23 15.83 2.87
N ARG A 323 36.50 14.83 2.37
CA ARG A 323 37.08 13.51 2.09
C ARG A 323 37.93 13.47 0.82
N LYS A 324 37.79 14.47 -0.03
CA LYS A 324 38.43 14.59 -1.35
C LYS A 324 38.04 13.45 -2.28
N PHE A 325 38.40 13.61 -3.55
CA PHE A 325 38.32 12.57 -4.57
C PHE A 325 39.43 12.82 -5.59
N ASP A 326 39.59 11.92 -6.56
CA ASP A 326 40.64 12.04 -7.58
C ASP A 326 40.59 13.41 -8.27
N LYS A 327 41.69 14.16 -8.17
CA LYS A 327 41.83 15.51 -8.73
C LYS A 327 41.56 15.55 -10.25
N SER A 328 41.83 14.44 -10.96
CA SER A 328 41.64 14.33 -12.40
C SER A 328 40.17 14.45 -12.84
N ILE A 329 39.20 14.22 -11.94
CA ILE A 329 37.77 14.32 -12.24
C ILE A 329 37.10 15.59 -11.70
N VAL A 330 37.84 16.48 -11.01
CA VAL A 330 37.29 17.72 -10.41
C VAL A 330 36.52 18.55 -11.42
N LYS A 331 37.15 18.89 -12.55
CA LYS A 331 36.50 19.63 -13.64
C LYS A 331 35.22 18.96 -14.12
N LYS A 332 35.26 17.63 -14.30
CA LYS A 332 34.12 16.83 -14.75
C LYS A 332 32.98 16.83 -13.72
N VAL A 333 33.27 16.76 -12.43
CA VAL A 333 32.26 16.86 -11.36
C VAL A 333 31.61 18.23 -11.38
N ILE A 334 32.42 19.30 -11.38
CA ILE A 334 31.94 20.68 -11.40
C ILE A 334 31.03 20.91 -12.60
N GLU A 335 31.43 20.49 -13.80
CA GLU A 335 30.64 20.63 -15.03
C GLU A 335 29.29 19.89 -14.97
N ASN A 336 29.26 18.69 -14.39
CA ASN A 336 28.13 17.76 -14.54
C ASN A 336 27.27 17.58 -13.30
N VAL A 337 27.65 18.17 -12.16
CA VAL A 337 26.87 18.18 -10.92
C VAL A 337 26.53 19.62 -10.56
N PRO A 338 25.42 20.19 -11.08
CA PRO A 338 25.08 21.60 -10.86
C PRO A 338 24.97 21.99 -9.39
N SER A 339 24.48 21.08 -8.54
CA SER A 339 24.38 21.32 -7.10
C SER A 339 25.73 21.39 -6.37
N PHE A 340 26.85 21.10 -7.05
CA PHE A 340 28.18 21.18 -6.45
C PHE A 340 28.67 22.62 -6.28
N HIS A 341 27.97 23.63 -6.83
CA HIS A 341 28.30 25.05 -6.62
C HIS A 341 28.38 25.43 -5.14
N VAL A 342 27.59 24.78 -4.27
CA VAL A 342 27.60 25.01 -2.82
C VAL A 342 28.91 24.55 -2.15
N ALA A 343 29.77 23.83 -2.85
CA ALA A 343 31.10 23.45 -2.38
C ALA A 343 32.06 24.64 -2.29
N TYR A 344 31.78 25.76 -2.98
CA TYR A 344 32.74 26.84 -3.17
C TYR A 344 33.27 27.40 -1.84
N GLU A 345 32.36 27.81 -0.95
CA GLU A 345 32.75 28.44 0.30
C GLU A 345 33.54 27.51 1.22
N VAL A 346 33.13 26.25 1.34
CA VAL A 346 33.85 25.27 2.15
C VAL A 346 35.22 24.95 1.55
N SER A 347 35.31 24.87 0.22
CA SER A 347 36.57 24.58 -0.47
C SER A 347 37.56 25.73 -0.32
N LEU A 348 37.09 26.97 -0.47
CA LEU A 348 37.92 28.17 -0.28
C LEU A 348 38.43 28.26 1.16
N LYS A 349 37.56 28.06 2.15
CA LYS A 349 37.96 28.05 3.57
C LYS A 349 39.04 27.00 3.87
N ILE A 350 38.93 25.81 3.30
CA ILE A 350 39.96 24.77 3.48
C ILE A 350 41.25 25.14 2.73
N LEU A 351 41.15 25.68 1.52
CA LEU A 351 42.32 26.12 0.77
C LEU A 351 43.11 27.21 1.51
N CYS A 352 42.44 28.17 2.15
CA CYS A 352 43.10 29.18 3.00
C CYS A 352 43.93 28.55 4.13
N THR A 353 43.49 27.42 4.68
CA THR A 353 44.24 26.69 5.71
C THR A 353 45.33 25.77 5.14
N SER A 354 45.31 25.50 3.85
CA SER A 354 46.24 24.59 3.15
C SER A 354 46.47 25.09 1.71
N PRO A 355 47.18 26.22 1.55
CA PRO A 355 47.20 26.98 0.29
C PRO A 355 47.91 26.29 -0.87
N VAL A 356 48.63 25.20 -0.59
CA VAL A 356 49.38 24.40 -1.56
C VAL A 356 48.64 23.12 -2.00
N ASP A 357 47.41 22.92 -1.53
CA ASP A 357 46.64 21.71 -1.81
C ASP A 357 46.03 21.74 -3.22
N GLU A 358 46.67 21.05 -4.16
CA GLU A 358 46.27 21.01 -5.56
C GLU A 358 44.80 20.63 -5.79
N PHE A 359 44.22 19.75 -4.96
CA PHE A 359 42.82 19.39 -5.10
C PHE A 359 41.91 20.58 -4.86
N TYR A 360 42.17 21.35 -3.80
CA TYR A 360 41.36 22.52 -3.46
C TYR A 360 41.64 23.70 -4.39
N MET A 361 42.88 23.86 -4.89
CA MET A 361 43.18 24.85 -5.93
C MET A 361 42.34 24.60 -7.19
N LEU A 362 42.36 23.37 -7.73
CA LEU A 362 41.56 22.98 -8.91
C LEU A 362 40.05 23.12 -8.66
N LEU A 363 39.60 22.81 -7.44
CA LEU A 363 38.19 22.87 -7.09
C LEU A 363 37.69 24.32 -6.98
N VAL A 364 38.43 25.19 -6.28
CA VAL A 364 38.10 26.61 -6.12
C VAL A 364 38.17 27.31 -7.47
N GLU A 365 39.24 27.10 -8.24
CA GLU A 365 39.37 27.62 -9.61
C GLU A 365 38.18 27.20 -10.46
N GLY A 366 37.93 25.89 -10.57
CA GLY A 366 36.88 25.37 -11.44
C GLY A 366 35.48 25.85 -11.05
N LEU A 367 35.20 25.99 -9.74
CA LEU A 367 33.93 26.50 -9.25
C LEU A 367 33.77 28.00 -9.51
N LEU A 368 34.82 28.79 -9.31
CA LEU A 368 34.80 30.23 -9.55
C LEU A 368 34.65 30.52 -11.04
N MET A 369 35.39 29.83 -11.90
CA MET A 369 35.29 29.97 -13.36
C MET A 369 33.90 29.55 -13.88
N LYS A 370 33.29 28.52 -13.29
CA LYS A 370 31.96 28.08 -13.71
C LYS A 370 30.82 28.94 -13.13
N TYR A 371 31.03 29.53 -11.96
CA TYR A 371 30.03 30.32 -11.23
C TYR A 371 30.62 31.65 -10.71
N PRO A 372 31.00 32.58 -11.62
CA PRO A 372 31.69 33.84 -11.27
C PRO A 372 30.71 34.91 -10.76
N THR A 373 29.95 34.59 -9.70
CA THR A 373 29.08 35.57 -9.06
C THR A 373 29.91 36.62 -8.31
N GLU A 374 29.43 37.86 -8.21
CA GLU A 374 30.09 38.92 -7.43
C GLU A 374 30.43 38.48 -6.01
N LEU A 375 29.50 37.74 -5.37
CA LEU A 375 29.72 37.17 -4.04
C LEU A 375 30.89 36.19 -3.99
N ASN A 376 31.02 35.31 -4.99
CA ASN A 376 32.12 34.33 -5.03
C ASN A 376 33.47 35.04 -5.27
N VAL A 377 33.50 36.01 -6.18
CA VAL A 377 34.71 36.81 -6.47
C VAL A 377 35.13 37.63 -5.25
N SER A 378 34.18 38.29 -4.58
CA SER A 378 34.42 39.01 -3.32
C SER A 378 35.03 38.11 -2.25
N LYS A 379 34.46 36.91 -2.03
CA LYS A 379 34.99 35.92 -1.09
C LYS A 379 36.42 35.48 -1.44
N PHE A 380 36.71 35.27 -2.72
CA PHE A 380 38.07 34.90 -3.18
C PHE A 380 39.07 36.00 -2.84
N ARG A 381 38.78 37.24 -3.26
CA ARG A 381 39.65 38.40 -3.05
C ARG A 381 39.91 38.66 -1.57
N ALA A 382 38.90 38.51 -0.72
CA ALA A 382 39.03 38.64 0.73
C ALA A 382 40.00 37.61 1.37
N CYS A 383 40.34 36.55 0.65
CA CYS A 383 41.26 35.51 1.12
C CYS A 383 42.60 35.49 0.35
N SER A 384 42.80 36.39 -0.61
CA SER A 384 43.94 36.34 -1.54
C SER A 384 45.31 36.34 -0.87
N ASP A 385 45.47 37.12 0.21
CA ASP A 385 46.72 37.19 1.00
C ASP A 385 47.13 35.85 1.65
N GLN A 386 46.19 34.90 1.78
CA GLN A 386 46.43 33.59 2.38
C GLN A 386 46.76 32.50 1.35
N LEU A 387 46.68 32.83 0.06
CA LEU A 387 46.83 31.89 -1.05
C LEU A 387 48.19 32.06 -1.74
N GLN A 388 48.56 31.09 -2.57
CA GLN A 388 49.77 31.21 -3.40
C GLN A 388 49.61 32.36 -4.40
N GLU A 389 50.60 33.25 -4.45
CA GLU A 389 50.61 34.43 -5.34
C GLU A 389 50.38 34.04 -6.81
N SER A 390 51.12 33.04 -7.31
CA SER A 390 50.96 32.52 -8.67
C SER A 390 49.55 32.00 -8.99
N PHE A 391 48.84 31.46 -7.99
CA PHE A 391 47.46 31.02 -8.15
C PHE A 391 46.49 32.21 -8.18
N VAL A 392 46.70 33.21 -7.32
CA VAL A 392 45.88 34.43 -7.30
C VAL A 392 46.01 35.19 -8.62
N GLU A 393 47.24 35.37 -9.12
CA GLU A 393 47.51 36.02 -10.40
C GLU A 393 46.82 35.30 -11.57
N GLU A 394 46.88 33.97 -11.61
CA GLU A 394 46.22 33.18 -12.64
C GLU A 394 44.70 33.36 -12.59
N ILE A 395 44.09 33.32 -11.40
CA ILE A 395 42.64 33.50 -11.23
C ILE A 395 42.21 34.90 -11.66
N GLU A 396 42.88 35.96 -11.19
CA GLU A 396 42.54 37.34 -11.57
C GLU A 396 42.72 37.58 -13.07
N ARG A 397 43.73 36.95 -13.70
CA ARG A 397 43.90 36.98 -15.16
C ARG A 397 42.71 36.39 -15.90
N ARG A 398 42.09 35.32 -15.38
CA ARG A 398 40.94 34.64 -16.00
C ARG A 398 39.58 35.30 -15.70
N LEU A 399 39.52 36.13 -14.65
CA LEU A 399 38.31 36.88 -14.27
C LEU A 399 38.16 38.21 -15.03
N ARG A 400 39.26 38.74 -15.59
CA ARG A 400 39.27 39.87 -16.53
C ARG A 400 38.87 39.41 -17.92
#